data_AF-A0A2T6D4E7-F1
#
_entry.id   AF-A0A2T6D4E7-F1
#
_cell.length_a   1.000
_cell.length_b   1.000
_cell.length_c   1.000
_cell.angle_alpha   90.00
_cell.angle_beta   90.00
_cell.angle_gamma   90.00
#
_symmetry.space_group_name_H-M   'P 1'
#
loop_
_entity.id
_entity.type
_entity.pdbx_description
1 polymer ?
#
loop_
_entity_poly.entity_id
_entity_poly.type
_entity_poly.pdbx_seq_one_letter_code
_entity_poly.pdbx_strand_id
1 'polypeptide(L)'
;MHPFPNCSMSKIAFLEDDSVTVVHCNPQEQTLLDASLAAGLHHFHACAGQARCSTCRVLVVEGLDSFGPRTPMEAALAAHYPWADNVRLACQSRPAGPATVRRLVQDTLVANLALGPNSGQPVAEERRLGLLFCDISNFTAITQGHLAYDVVHSLNRFFKLLGDPILANHGTIDKYLGDGMFALFGLDNPTHDECARRIVRAALRMVSAAQALNENLQNQFGFSFEPRIGIHYGPVLVGHQGHPSRMSFTVIGDAVNTASRIEASNKIYGTRLLASEDLVAPILPSLEIGRTLETELRGRSGSVRMYEILGYLDSDPLYLVQSTFELLAPKADAFAIDFYEHMFALKPELEPLFVRVEMKTMRIMLVRMIALTVQGLHNLPSITPELRMLGQRHAGYGVREEHFDYAEAALLHALALHLGEAFIPRVRESWCEVFAIIRRSMLAGFAQGAENAMPH
;
A
#
# COMPACT_ATOMS: atom_id res chain seq x y z
N MET A 1 0.17 56.96 -19.14
CA MET A 1 1.14 55.86 -19.36
C MET A 1 2.13 55.88 -18.22
N HIS A 2 1.95 55.01 -17.22
CA HIS A 2 2.97 54.81 -16.19
C HIS A 2 4.18 54.12 -16.83
N PRO A 3 5.41 54.56 -16.55
CA PRO A 3 6.59 53.86 -17.03
C PRO A 3 6.68 52.51 -16.30
N PHE A 4 6.73 51.41 -17.05
CA PHE A 4 7.13 50.12 -16.49
C PHE A 4 8.51 50.32 -15.83
N PRO A 5 8.74 49.88 -14.59
CA PRO A 5 10.06 49.94 -14.00
C PRO A 5 11.02 49.13 -14.87
N ASN A 6 12.19 49.69 -15.20
CA ASN A 6 13.28 48.97 -15.86
C ASN A 6 13.53 47.67 -15.09
N CYS A 7 13.10 46.55 -15.66
CA CYS A 7 13.33 45.23 -15.10
C CYS A 7 14.82 44.91 -15.30
N SER A 8 15.65 45.22 -14.29
CA SER A 8 17.09 45.00 -14.36
C SER A 8 17.36 43.50 -14.29
N MET A 9 17.59 42.90 -15.45
CA MET A 9 18.02 41.51 -15.57
C MET A 9 19.43 41.36 -15.00
N SER A 10 19.57 40.57 -13.95
CA SER A 10 20.87 40.28 -13.33
C SER A 10 21.64 39.32 -14.23
N LYS A 11 22.86 39.71 -14.61
CA LYS A 11 23.76 38.90 -15.45
C LYS A 11 24.55 37.92 -14.58
N ILE A 12 24.25 36.63 -14.70
CA ILE A 12 24.88 35.57 -13.92
C ILE A 12 25.76 34.70 -14.80
N ALA A 13 27.06 34.64 -14.51
CA ALA A 13 28.00 33.78 -15.23
C ALA A 13 28.11 32.41 -14.53
N PHE A 14 27.72 31.34 -15.22
CA PHE A 14 27.92 29.97 -14.78
C PHE A 14 29.29 29.48 -15.27
N LEU A 15 30.22 29.28 -14.33
CA LEU A 15 31.53 28.68 -14.55
C LEU A 15 31.40 27.15 -14.50
N GLU A 16 31.61 26.52 -15.63
CA GLU A 16 31.71 25.07 -15.79
C GLU A 16 33.15 24.71 -16.15
N ASP A 17 33.54 23.43 -16.04
CA ASP A 17 34.94 23.01 -16.16
C ASP A 17 35.61 23.48 -17.48
N ASP A 18 34.87 23.50 -18.58
CA ASP A 18 35.36 23.88 -19.91
C ASP A 18 34.61 25.06 -20.57
N SER A 19 33.64 25.68 -19.88
CA SER A 19 32.83 26.74 -20.50
C SER A 19 32.24 27.74 -19.52
N VAL A 20 31.90 28.93 -20.03
CA VAL A 20 31.17 29.95 -19.29
C VAL A 20 29.85 30.22 -19.98
N THR A 21 28.75 29.98 -19.29
CA THR A 21 27.40 30.30 -19.80
C THR A 21 26.84 31.51 -19.08
N VAL A 22 26.41 32.52 -19.81
CA VAL A 22 25.79 33.72 -19.24
C VAL A 22 24.27 33.53 -19.22
N VAL A 23 23.69 33.62 -18.03
CA VAL A 23 22.25 33.53 -17.78
C VAL A 23 21.75 34.88 -17.30
N HIS A 24 20.61 35.33 -17.83
CA HIS A 24 19.92 36.52 -17.36
C HIS A 24 18.79 36.10 -16.41
N CYS A 25 18.84 36.57 -15.17
CA CYS A 25 17.87 36.25 -14.13
C CYS A 25 17.07 37.51 -13.77
N ASN A 26 15.74 37.45 -13.86
CA ASN A 26 14.88 38.48 -13.31
C ASN A 26 14.57 38.15 -11.84
N PRO A 27 15.17 38.84 -10.85
CA PRO A 27 14.98 38.52 -9.42
C PRO A 27 13.54 38.71 -8.94
N GLN A 28 12.69 39.44 -9.66
CA GLN A 28 11.28 39.63 -9.27
C GLN A 28 10.39 38.44 -9.64
N GLU A 29 10.77 37.70 -10.69
CA GLU A 29 9.93 36.66 -11.28
C GLU A 29 10.57 35.26 -11.21
N GLN A 30 11.89 35.20 -11.20
CA GLN A 30 12.66 33.97 -11.38
C GLN A 30 13.61 33.74 -10.22
N THR A 31 13.73 32.50 -9.80
CA THR A 31 14.87 32.03 -9.03
C THR A 31 16.07 31.82 -9.98
N LEU A 32 17.26 31.69 -9.41
CA LEU A 32 18.45 31.33 -10.18
C LEU A 32 18.28 29.97 -10.86
N LEU A 33 17.54 29.04 -10.24
CA LEU A 33 17.18 27.76 -10.87
C LEU A 33 16.33 27.99 -12.11
N ASP A 34 15.24 28.76 -12.02
CA ASP A 34 14.33 29.02 -13.15
C ASP A 34 15.07 29.66 -14.32
N ALA A 35 15.90 30.66 -14.04
CA ALA A 35 16.71 31.34 -15.05
C ALA A 35 17.71 30.39 -15.72
N SER A 36 18.36 29.52 -14.94
CA SER A 36 19.32 28.56 -15.48
C SER A 36 18.66 27.51 -16.38
N LEU A 37 17.50 26.99 -15.98
CA LEU A 37 16.72 26.02 -16.77
C LEU A 37 16.20 26.67 -18.06
N ALA A 38 15.69 27.90 -17.98
CA ALA A 38 15.25 28.67 -19.14
C ALA A 38 16.38 28.96 -20.14
N ALA A 39 17.62 29.08 -19.65
CA ALA A 39 18.81 29.21 -20.48
C ALA A 39 19.36 27.88 -21.04
N GLY A 40 18.67 26.76 -20.79
CA GLY A 40 19.07 25.43 -21.27
C GLY A 40 20.19 24.77 -20.47
N LEU A 41 20.56 25.31 -19.30
CA LEU A 41 21.51 24.63 -18.41
C LEU A 41 20.83 23.47 -17.70
N HIS A 42 21.48 22.31 -17.72
CA HIS A 42 21.02 21.13 -16.97
C HIS A 42 21.27 21.29 -15.46
N HIS A 43 20.42 22.06 -14.77
CA HIS A 43 20.58 22.32 -13.34
C HIS A 43 19.85 21.27 -12.51
N PHE A 44 20.56 20.43 -11.75
CA PHE A 44 19.94 19.37 -10.96
C PHE A 44 18.99 19.90 -9.86
N HIS A 45 17.77 19.37 -9.79
CA HIS A 45 16.76 19.82 -8.83
C HIS A 45 15.79 18.68 -8.45
N ALA A 46 16.27 17.69 -7.68
CA ALA A 46 15.54 16.45 -7.40
C ALA A 46 14.14 16.66 -6.78
N CYS A 47 13.97 17.71 -5.98
CA CYS A 47 12.68 18.09 -5.36
C CYS A 47 11.84 19.09 -6.18
N ALA A 48 12.10 19.22 -7.48
CA ALA A 48 11.40 20.18 -8.34
C ALA A 48 11.48 21.65 -7.85
N GLY A 49 12.61 22.05 -7.24
CA GLY A 49 12.83 23.42 -6.78
C GLY A 49 12.18 23.78 -5.43
N GLN A 50 11.60 22.83 -4.70
CA GLN A 50 10.88 23.09 -3.45
C GLN A 50 11.76 23.23 -2.19
N ALA A 51 13.09 23.36 -2.34
CA ALA A 51 14.05 23.41 -1.22
C ALA A 51 13.89 22.26 -0.22
N ARG A 52 13.60 21.05 -0.73
CA ARG A 52 13.60 19.77 0.01
C ARG A 52 14.77 18.86 -0.36
N CYS A 53 15.69 19.35 -1.19
CA CYS A 53 16.93 18.66 -1.56
C CYS A 53 18.06 19.69 -1.69
N SER A 54 19.30 19.22 -1.69
CA SER A 54 20.49 20.06 -1.84
C SER A 54 21.13 19.94 -3.24
N THR A 55 20.42 19.42 -4.23
CA THR A 55 21.00 19.14 -5.56
C THR A 55 21.17 20.37 -6.43
N CYS A 56 20.38 21.44 -6.20
CA CYS A 56 20.48 22.70 -6.96
C CYS A 56 21.49 23.69 -6.38
N ARG A 57 22.43 23.20 -5.56
CA ARG A 57 23.42 24.07 -4.92
C ARG A 57 24.36 24.67 -5.96
N VAL A 58 24.63 25.95 -5.78
CA VAL A 58 25.67 26.67 -6.49
C VAL A 58 26.69 27.20 -5.49
N LEU A 59 27.96 27.20 -5.88
CA LEU A 59 29.01 27.98 -5.25
C LEU A 59 29.03 29.36 -5.90
N VAL A 60 28.79 30.41 -5.13
CA VAL A 60 28.98 31.79 -5.57
C VAL A 60 30.46 32.10 -5.48
N VAL A 61 31.10 32.25 -6.64
CA VAL A 61 32.53 32.56 -6.78
C VAL A 61 32.76 34.05 -6.63
N GLU A 62 31.89 34.87 -7.23
CA GLU A 62 31.93 36.33 -7.14
C GLU A 62 30.51 36.89 -7.05
N GLY A 63 30.37 38.06 -6.42
CA GLY A 63 29.08 38.75 -6.32
C GLY A 63 28.13 38.15 -5.27
N LEU A 64 28.65 37.65 -4.15
CA LEU A 64 27.81 37.14 -3.04
C LEU A 64 26.86 38.21 -2.50
N ASP A 65 27.26 39.48 -2.50
CA ASP A 65 26.42 40.61 -2.08
C ASP A 65 25.18 40.80 -2.97
N SER A 66 25.20 40.24 -4.19
CA SER A 66 24.03 40.20 -5.08
C SER A 66 22.98 39.18 -4.62
N PHE A 67 23.31 38.28 -3.69
CA PHE A 67 22.40 37.29 -3.12
C PHE A 67 21.85 37.80 -1.78
N GLY A 68 20.52 37.76 -1.62
CA GLY A 68 19.88 38.04 -0.34
C GLY A 68 20.26 37.02 0.75
N PRO A 69 19.81 37.25 2.01
CA PRO A 69 19.99 36.28 3.08
C PRO A 69 19.37 34.92 2.73
N ARG A 70 19.77 33.86 3.45
CA ARG A 70 19.14 32.53 3.28
C ARG A 70 17.65 32.64 3.56
N THR A 71 16.84 32.06 2.67
CA THR A 71 15.41 31.89 2.96
C THR A 71 15.25 30.97 4.17
N PRO A 72 14.12 30.99 4.89
CA PRO A 72 13.89 30.06 6.00
C PRO A 72 14.06 28.59 5.59
N MET A 73 13.65 28.23 4.37
CA MET A 73 13.79 26.87 3.83
C MET A 73 15.26 26.50 3.58
N GLU A 74 16.03 27.40 2.99
CA GLU A 74 17.46 27.22 2.78
C GLU A 74 18.23 27.15 4.11
N ALA A 75 17.89 28.01 5.07
CA ALA A 75 18.49 28.03 6.39
C ALA A 75 18.22 26.73 7.15
N ALA A 76 17.01 26.18 7.06
CA ALA A 76 16.67 24.89 7.67
C ALA A 76 17.52 23.74 7.10
N LEU A 77 17.72 23.70 5.78
CA LEU A 77 18.61 22.70 5.16
C LEU A 77 20.07 22.91 5.54
N ALA A 78 20.57 24.15 5.56
CA ALA A 78 21.93 24.46 5.93
C ALA A 78 22.23 24.16 7.41
N ALA A 79 21.22 24.20 8.28
CA ALA A 79 21.36 23.76 9.67
C ALA A 79 21.57 22.25 9.80
N HIS A 80 20.98 21.47 8.90
CA HIS A 80 21.09 20.01 8.89
C HIS A 80 22.32 19.51 8.11
N TYR A 81 22.67 20.19 7.02
CA TYR A 81 23.87 19.94 6.22
C TYR A 81 24.69 21.23 6.12
N PRO A 82 25.62 21.48 7.06
CA PRO A 82 26.37 22.73 7.06
C PRO A 82 27.16 22.94 5.77
N TRP A 83 26.95 24.08 5.13
CA TRP A 83 27.77 24.57 4.01
C TRP A 83 28.07 26.06 4.18
N ALA A 84 29.17 26.50 3.57
CA ALA A 84 29.63 27.89 3.63
C ALA A 84 28.59 28.89 3.11
N ASP A 85 28.64 30.13 3.56
CA ASP A 85 27.63 31.16 3.21
C ASP A 85 27.59 31.49 1.71
N ASN A 86 28.72 31.31 1.02
CA ASN A 86 28.81 31.43 -0.43
C ASN A 86 28.27 30.21 -1.19
N VAL A 87 27.78 29.18 -0.52
CA VAL A 87 27.02 28.08 -1.14
C VAL A 87 25.54 28.34 -0.93
N ARG A 88 24.81 28.48 -2.05
CA ARG A 88 23.41 28.85 -2.07
C ARG A 88 22.55 27.83 -2.80
N LEU A 89 21.29 27.69 -2.41
CA LEU A 89 20.29 26.94 -3.19
C LEU A 89 19.79 27.78 -4.35
N ALA A 90 20.02 27.34 -5.59
CA ALA A 90 19.59 28.10 -6.77
C ALA A 90 18.06 28.27 -6.82
N CYS A 91 17.29 27.29 -6.34
CA CYS A 91 15.83 27.37 -6.29
C CYS A 91 15.28 28.31 -5.21
N GLN A 92 16.13 28.85 -4.34
CA GLN A 92 15.77 29.83 -3.31
C GLN A 92 16.45 31.18 -3.53
N SER A 93 17.42 31.24 -4.43
CA SER A 93 18.23 32.42 -4.68
C SER A 93 17.61 33.28 -5.78
N ARG A 94 17.52 34.59 -5.55
CA ARG A 94 17.08 35.60 -6.51
C ARG A 94 18.14 36.71 -6.59
N PRO A 95 19.20 36.54 -7.40
CA PRO A 95 20.30 37.49 -7.42
C PRO A 95 19.84 38.86 -7.95
N ALA A 96 20.07 39.92 -7.17
CA ALA A 96 19.67 41.29 -7.51
C ALA A 96 20.74 42.08 -8.27
N GLY A 97 21.88 41.46 -8.57
CA GLY A 97 23.01 42.05 -9.27
C GLY A 97 23.86 40.99 -9.99
N PRO A 98 24.92 41.41 -10.69
CA PRO A 98 25.80 40.49 -11.38
C PRO A 98 26.52 39.57 -10.40
N ALA A 99 26.72 38.31 -10.80
CA ALA A 99 27.43 37.32 -10.01
C ALA A 99 28.03 36.22 -10.89
N THR A 100 29.02 35.54 -10.33
CA THR A 100 29.67 34.38 -10.94
C THR A 100 29.43 33.17 -10.05
N VAL A 101 28.86 32.10 -10.61
CA VAL A 101 28.46 30.90 -9.87
C VAL A 101 29.00 29.64 -10.54
N ARG A 102 29.16 28.57 -9.77
CA ARG A 102 29.46 27.22 -10.27
C ARG A 102 28.45 26.24 -9.71
N ARG A 103 27.83 25.41 -10.55
CA ARG A 103 26.97 24.31 -10.08
C ARG A 103 27.82 23.31 -9.28
N LEU A 104 27.38 22.94 -8.08
CA LEU A 104 28.10 21.96 -7.27
C LEU A 104 27.76 20.51 -7.64
N VAL A 105 26.60 20.29 -8.24
CA VAL A 105 26.17 19.00 -8.77
C VAL A 105 26.15 19.10 -10.29
N GLN A 106 27.12 18.47 -10.94
CA GLN A 106 27.34 18.52 -12.39
C GLN A 106 27.29 17.13 -13.05
N ASP A 107 26.84 16.10 -12.33
CA ASP A 107 26.98 14.69 -12.73
C ASP A 107 26.53 14.43 -14.19
N THR A 108 27.50 14.23 -15.08
CA THR A 108 27.30 14.04 -16.51
C THR A 108 26.87 12.62 -16.87
N LEU A 109 26.98 11.65 -15.94
CA LEU A 109 26.53 10.28 -16.17
C LEU A 109 25.01 10.22 -16.34
N VAL A 110 24.26 11.03 -15.59
CA VAL A 110 22.78 11.05 -15.64
C VAL A 110 22.26 11.90 -16.80
N ALA A 111 23.02 12.93 -17.22
CA ALA A 111 22.64 13.82 -18.33
C ALA A 111 22.49 13.06 -19.67
N ASN A 112 23.31 12.02 -19.89
CA ASN A 112 23.24 11.18 -21.11
C ASN A 112 22.20 10.05 -21.03
N LEU A 113 21.64 9.79 -19.85
CA LEU A 113 20.59 8.79 -19.63
C LEU A 113 19.19 9.41 -19.67
N ALA A 114 19.09 10.73 -19.49
CA ALA A 114 17.88 11.53 -19.66
C ALA A 114 17.60 11.89 -21.13
N LEU A 115 17.81 10.96 -22.07
CA LEU A 115 17.36 11.10 -23.47
C LEU A 115 15.85 10.83 -23.55
N GLY A 116 15.08 11.77 -23.02
CA GLY A 116 13.63 11.84 -23.17
C GLY A 116 13.14 13.25 -22.80
N PRO A 117 12.05 13.76 -23.41
CA PRO A 117 11.58 15.15 -23.27
C PRO A 117 11.11 15.56 -21.85
N ASN A 118 11.37 14.78 -20.81
CA ASN A 118 10.93 14.99 -19.42
C ASN A 118 12.08 15.36 -18.46
N SER A 119 13.11 16.08 -18.91
CA SER A 119 14.27 16.53 -18.11
C SER A 119 13.95 17.54 -16.97
N GLY A 120 12.67 17.67 -16.58
CA GLY A 120 12.18 18.49 -15.46
C GLY A 120 11.09 17.82 -14.61
N GLN A 121 10.83 16.52 -14.76
CA GLN A 121 9.91 15.81 -13.85
C GLN A 121 10.62 15.38 -12.55
N PRO A 122 9.93 15.40 -11.39
CA PRO A 122 10.49 14.88 -10.15
C PRO A 122 10.96 13.43 -10.33
N VAL A 123 12.19 13.14 -9.92
CA VAL A 123 12.76 11.76 -9.94
C VAL A 123 12.03 10.86 -8.92
N ALA A 124 11.39 11.48 -7.92
CA ALA A 124 10.55 10.84 -6.93
C ALA A 124 9.44 11.81 -6.48
N GLU A 125 8.30 11.25 -6.08
CA GLU A 125 7.13 11.94 -5.55
C GLU A 125 7.01 11.66 -4.04
N GLU A 126 6.78 12.69 -3.23
CA GLU A 126 6.50 12.52 -1.80
C GLU A 126 5.04 12.11 -1.59
N ARG A 127 4.82 10.97 -0.95
CA ARG A 127 3.49 10.46 -0.58
C ARG A 127 3.46 10.00 0.88
N ARG A 128 2.28 9.95 1.49
CA ARG A 128 2.09 9.32 2.79
C ARG A 128 1.49 7.94 2.59
N LEU A 129 2.24 6.90 2.95
CA LEU A 129 1.86 5.51 2.75
C LEU A 129 1.80 4.76 4.08
N GLY A 130 0.95 3.74 4.13
CA GLY A 130 1.02 2.68 5.13
C GLY A 130 2.15 1.71 4.76
N LEU A 131 2.96 1.35 5.73
CA LEU A 131 4.17 0.54 5.58
C LEU A 131 4.04 -0.66 6.51
N LEU A 132 4.15 -1.87 5.95
CA LEU A 132 4.09 -3.12 6.70
C LEU A 132 5.40 -3.87 6.52
N PHE A 133 6.07 -4.16 7.62
CA PHE A 133 7.18 -5.10 7.69
C PHE A 133 6.73 -6.35 8.42
N CYS A 134 7.10 -7.52 7.90
CA CYS A 134 6.93 -8.80 8.55
C CYS A 134 8.24 -9.56 8.50
N ASP A 135 8.61 -10.22 9.60
CA ASP A 135 9.80 -11.07 9.72
C ASP A 135 9.47 -12.34 10.52
N ILE A 136 10.25 -13.41 10.34
CA ILE A 136 10.03 -14.68 11.07
C ILE A 136 10.89 -14.72 12.33
N SER A 137 10.25 -15.01 13.46
CA SER A 137 10.96 -15.18 14.72
C SER A 137 11.89 -16.40 14.68
N ASN A 138 13.14 -16.20 15.11
CA ASN A 138 14.16 -17.25 15.23
C ASN A 138 14.46 -18.05 13.93
N PHE A 139 14.27 -17.45 12.75
CA PHE A 139 14.47 -18.13 11.47
C PHE A 139 15.88 -18.73 11.27
N THR A 140 16.92 -18.05 11.77
CA THR A 140 18.30 -18.58 11.73
C THR A 140 18.43 -19.91 12.49
N ALA A 141 17.77 -20.04 13.64
CA ALA A 141 17.79 -21.29 14.39
C ALA A 141 17.02 -22.40 13.65
N ILE A 142 15.90 -22.04 12.99
CA ILE A 142 15.11 -22.99 12.19
C ILE A 142 15.94 -23.53 11.02
N THR A 143 16.60 -22.66 10.26
CA THR A 143 17.44 -23.04 9.10
C THR A 143 18.65 -23.90 9.46
N GLN A 144 19.18 -23.77 10.68
CA GLN A 144 20.28 -24.62 11.18
C GLN A 144 19.80 -26.00 11.64
N GLY A 145 18.57 -26.11 12.12
CA GLY A 145 18.02 -27.34 12.71
C GLY A 145 17.27 -28.25 11.72
N HIS A 146 16.99 -27.79 10.50
CA HIS A 146 16.09 -28.49 9.57
C HIS A 146 16.66 -28.57 8.14
N LEU A 147 16.10 -29.47 7.33
CA LEU A 147 16.51 -29.65 5.94
C LEU A 147 16.15 -28.41 5.12
N ALA A 148 17.09 -27.94 4.30
CA ALA A 148 16.93 -26.71 3.53
C ALA A 148 15.71 -26.74 2.59
N TYR A 149 15.44 -27.87 1.93
CA TYR A 149 14.28 -28.00 1.05
C TYR A 149 12.94 -27.92 1.80
N ASP A 150 12.86 -28.45 3.01
CA ASP A 150 11.66 -28.38 3.84
C ASP A 150 11.41 -26.94 4.30
N VAL A 151 12.48 -26.23 4.68
CA VAL A 151 12.40 -24.81 5.04
C VAL A 151 11.96 -23.96 3.85
N VAL A 152 12.54 -24.17 2.66
CA VAL A 152 12.16 -23.43 1.45
C VAL A 152 10.71 -23.72 1.03
N HIS A 153 10.28 -25.00 1.08
CA HIS A 153 8.89 -25.37 0.80
C HIS A 153 7.93 -24.65 1.76
N SER A 154 8.24 -24.67 3.05
CA SER A 154 7.43 -24.04 4.09
C SER A 154 7.42 -22.52 3.94
N LEU A 155 8.56 -21.91 3.60
CA LEU A 155 8.70 -20.46 3.45
C LEU A 155 7.89 -19.94 2.26
N ASN A 156 7.88 -20.67 1.15
CA ASN A 156 7.03 -20.33 0.01
C ASN A 156 5.54 -20.38 0.37
N ARG A 157 5.12 -21.34 1.21
CA ARG A 157 3.74 -21.40 1.72
C ARG A 157 3.44 -20.23 2.65
N PHE A 158 4.37 -19.87 3.52
CA PHE A 158 4.27 -18.69 4.39
C PHE A 158 4.07 -17.42 3.57
N PHE A 159 4.92 -17.16 2.57
CA PHE A 159 4.77 -15.99 1.70
C PHE A 159 3.46 -15.97 0.92
N LYS A 160 3.00 -17.13 0.43
CA LYS A 160 1.71 -17.22 -0.25
C LYS A 160 0.55 -16.86 0.70
N LEU A 161 0.51 -17.46 1.88
CA LEU A 161 -0.59 -17.30 2.83
C LEU A 161 -0.63 -15.90 3.45
N LEU A 162 0.53 -15.30 3.76
CA LEU A 162 0.58 -13.96 4.33
C LEU A 162 0.46 -12.85 3.27
N GLY A 163 0.81 -13.15 2.02
CA GLY A 163 0.61 -12.22 0.91
C GLY A 163 -0.87 -12.00 0.56
N ASP A 164 -1.71 -13.03 0.67
CA ASP A 164 -3.12 -12.96 0.29
C ASP A 164 -3.92 -11.90 1.10
N PRO A 165 -3.78 -11.78 2.44
CA PRO A 165 -4.38 -10.70 3.21
C PRO A 165 -3.94 -9.29 2.82
N ILE A 166 -2.67 -9.11 2.43
CA ILE A 166 -2.12 -7.83 1.97
C ILE A 166 -2.83 -7.42 0.68
N LEU A 167 -2.85 -8.31 -0.31
CA LEU A 167 -3.45 -8.06 -1.62
C LEU A 167 -4.97 -7.84 -1.51
N ALA A 168 -5.66 -8.63 -0.68
CA ALA A 168 -7.11 -8.51 -0.44
C ALA A 168 -7.53 -7.23 0.32
N ASN A 169 -6.57 -6.41 0.76
CA ASN A 169 -6.79 -5.13 1.44
C ASN A 169 -6.08 -3.96 0.72
N HIS A 170 -5.92 -4.01 -0.61
CA HIS A 170 -5.27 -2.96 -1.42
C HIS A 170 -3.81 -2.70 -1.03
N GLY A 171 -3.15 -3.68 -0.41
CA GLY A 171 -1.73 -3.65 -0.19
C GLY A 171 -0.97 -4.11 -1.43
N THR A 172 0.22 -3.56 -1.64
CA THR A 172 1.18 -4.01 -2.65
C THR A 172 2.40 -4.57 -1.94
N ILE A 173 2.76 -5.82 -2.24
CA ILE A 173 4.01 -6.40 -1.77
C ILE A 173 5.13 -5.80 -2.62
N ASP A 174 6.02 -5.02 -1.98
CA ASP A 174 7.12 -4.35 -2.65
C ASP A 174 8.27 -5.33 -2.89
N LYS A 175 8.71 -6.02 -1.83
CA LYS A 175 9.73 -7.09 -1.93
C LYS A 175 9.71 -8.05 -0.76
N TYR A 176 10.31 -9.22 -0.99
CA TYR A 176 10.68 -10.17 0.05
C TYR A 176 12.09 -9.85 0.56
N LEU A 177 12.29 -9.93 1.88
CA LEU A 177 13.50 -9.54 2.57
C LEU A 177 14.03 -10.74 3.38
N GLY A 178 14.76 -11.65 2.72
CA GLY A 178 15.17 -12.90 3.36
C GLY A 178 13.95 -13.76 3.70
N ASP A 179 13.68 -13.93 4.99
CA ASP A 179 12.52 -14.62 5.55
C ASP A 179 11.31 -13.70 5.82
N GLY A 180 11.48 -12.40 5.62
CA GLY A 180 10.44 -11.40 5.78
C GLY A 180 9.84 -10.87 4.47
N MET A 181 8.91 -9.93 4.62
CA MET A 181 8.32 -9.17 3.50
C MET A 181 8.09 -7.71 3.88
N PHE A 182 8.11 -6.86 2.85
CA PHE A 182 7.78 -5.45 2.94
C PHE A 182 6.62 -5.13 1.99
N ALA A 183 5.59 -4.48 2.52
CA ALA A 183 4.39 -4.10 1.77
C ALA A 183 3.97 -2.66 2.03
N LEU A 184 3.28 -2.11 1.04
CA LEU A 184 2.86 -0.72 0.95
C LEU A 184 1.34 -0.64 0.85
N PHE A 185 0.74 0.34 1.51
CA PHE A 185 -0.68 0.63 1.47
C PHE A 185 -0.89 2.10 1.11
N GLY A 186 -1.91 2.38 0.29
CA GLY A 186 -2.32 3.73 -0.06
C GLY A 186 -1.67 4.33 -1.31
N LEU A 187 -1.15 3.50 -2.22
CA LEU A 187 -0.67 3.96 -3.54
C LEU A 187 -1.78 4.56 -4.40
N ASP A 188 -3.04 4.19 -4.13
CA ASP A 188 -4.27 4.73 -4.71
C ASP A 188 -4.76 6.02 -4.02
N ASN A 189 -3.95 6.59 -3.12
CA ASN A 189 -4.23 7.82 -2.37
C ASN A 189 -5.57 7.83 -1.58
N PRO A 190 -5.86 6.80 -0.76
CA PRO A 190 -7.05 6.78 0.10
C PRO A 190 -6.91 7.79 1.24
N THR A 191 -7.99 7.99 2.00
CA THR A 191 -7.91 8.74 3.26
C THR A 191 -7.02 8.03 4.27
N HIS A 192 -6.50 8.76 5.26
CA HIS A 192 -5.67 8.17 6.31
C HIS A 192 -6.42 7.08 7.10
N ASP A 193 -7.69 7.32 7.46
CA ASP A 193 -8.56 6.33 8.12
C ASP A 193 -8.67 5.03 7.30
N GLU A 194 -8.99 5.15 6.01
CA GLU A 194 -9.13 3.96 5.14
C GLU A 194 -7.80 3.21 4.97
N CYS A 195 -6.69 3.93 4.81
CA CYS A 195 -5.35 3.34 4.78
C CYS A 195 -5.05 2.55 6.07
N ALA A 196 -5.34 3.15 7.23
CA ALA A 196 -5.14 2.54 8.54
C ALA A 196 -6.01 1.28 8.71
N ARG A 197 -7.29 1.31 8.28
CA ARG A 197 -8.16 0.12 8.30
C ARG A 197 -7.62 -0.99 7.42
N ARG A 198 -7.19 -0.68 6.19
CA ARG A 198 -6.65 -1.67 5.24
C ARG A 198 -5.44 -2.41 5.79
N ILE A 199 -4.45 -1.67 6.29
CA ILE A 199 -3.21 -2.26 6.81
C ILE A 199 -3.43 -3.03 8.10
N VAL A 200 -4.29 -2.57 9.02
CA VAL A 200 -4.63 -3.31 10.25
C VAL A 200 -5.37 -4.60 9.93
N ARG A 201 -6.37 -4.57 9.04
CA ARG A 201 -7.08 -5.78 8.57
C ARG A 201 -6.12 -6.81 7.98
N ALA A 202 -5.23 -6.37 7.10
CA ALA A 202 -4.22 -7.24 6.50
C ALA A 202 -3.32 -7.87 7.58
N ALA A 203 -2.79 -7.05 8.49
CA ALA A 203 -1.87 -7.50 9.53
C ALA A 203 -2.52 -8.51 10.51
N LEU A 204 -3.75 -8.27 10.96
CA LEU A 204 -4.48 -9.22 11.81
C LEU A 204 -4.73 -10.55 11.09
N ARG A 205 -5.14 -10.50 9.83
CA ARG A 205 -5.35 -11.69 9.00
C ARG A 205 -4.04 -12.45 8.72
N MET A 206 -2.91 -11.75 8.58
CA MET A 206 -1.58 -12.38 8.48
C MET A 206 -1.23 -13.17 9.75
N VAL A 207 -1.54 -12.64 10.94
CA VAL A 207 -1.33 -13.37 12.21
C VAL A 207 -2.18 -14.65 12.24
N SER A 208 -3.47 -14.57 11.91
CA SER A 208 -4.36 -15.74 11.86
C SER A 208 -3.92 -16.77 10.82
N ALA A 209 -3.52 -16.33 9.62
CA ALA A 209 -3.06 -17.20 8.56
C ALA A 209 -1.75 -17.93 8.94
N ALA A 210 -0.83 -17.24 9.62
CA ALA A 210 0.39 -17.84 10.13
C ALA A 210 0.10 -18.90 11.21
N GLN A 211 -0.85 -18.63 12.11
CA GLN A 211 -1.23 -19.60 13.15
C GLN A 211 -1.78 -20.90 12.54
N ALA A 212 -2.69 -20.80 11.56
CA ALA A 212 -3.23 -21.96 10.84
C ALA A 212 -2.13 -22.72 10.06
N LEU A 213 -1.16 -22.00 9.49
CA LEU A 213 0.00 -22.62 8.85
C LEU A 213 0.87 -23.37 9.88
N ASN A 214 1.13 -22.77 11.03
CA ASN A 214 2.00 -23.33 12.06
C ASN A 214 1.46 -24.62 12.65
N GLU A 215 0.14 -24.77 12.78
CA GLU A 215 -0.46 -26.07 13.15
C GLU A 215 -0.06 -27.19 12.17
N ASN A 216 -0.03 -26.89 10.87
CA ASN A 216 0.39 -27.84 9.85
C ASN A 216 1.91 -28.07 9.86
N LEU A 217 2.70 -27.01 9.97
CA LEU A 217 4.16 -27.09 9.96
C LEU A 217 4.69 -27.83 11.19
N GLN A 218 4.10 -27.59 12.36
CA GLN A 218 4.49 -28.26 13.59
C GLN A 218 4.26 -29.77 13.50
N ASN A 219 3.14 -30.19 12.91
CA ASN A 219 2.81 -31.60 12.72
C ASN A 219 3.66 -32.30 11.65
N GLN A 220 4.02 -31.60 10.57
CA GLN A 220 4.73 -32.18 9.43
C GLN A 220 6.25 -32.12 9.56
N PHE A 221 6.77 -31.02 10.09
CA PHE A 221 8.20 -30.69 10.06
C PHE A 221 8.79 -30.36 11.43
N GLY A 222 7.97 -30.22 12.48
CA GLY A 222 8.44 -29.99 13.84
C GLY A 222 8.86 -28.54 14.17
N PHE A 223 8.60 -27.59 13.27
CA PHE A 223 8.86 -26.16 13.49
C PHE A 223 7.64 -25.30 13.15
N SER A 224 7.70 -24.04 13.57
CA SER A 224 6.67 -23.01 13.32
C SER A 224 7.33 -21.72 12.83
N PHE A 225 6.63 -20.98 11.97
CA PHE A 225 7.02 -19.65 11.52
C PHE A 225 6.17 -18.60 12.24
N GLU A 226 6.65 -18.14 13.39
CA GLU A 226 5.98 -17.11 14.17
C GLU A 226 6.28 -15.73 13.58
N PRO A 227 5.28 -15.01 13.01
CA PRO A 227 5.51 -13.72 12.40
C PRO A 227 5.64 -12.62 13.46
N ARG A 228 6.53 -11.68 13.19
CA ARG A 228 6.57 -10.36 13.84
C ARG A 228 6.21 -9.32 12.80
N ILE A 229 5.21 -8.50 13.09
CA ILE A 229 4.65 -7.53 12.15
C ILE A 229 4.74 -6.13 12.76
N GLY A 230 5.33 -5.21 12.01
CA GLY A 230 5.36 -3.78 12.34
C GLY A 230 4.66 -2.97 11.27
N ILE A 231 3.70 -2.14 11.69
CA ILE A 231 2.95 -1.27 10.77
C ILE A 231 3.10 0.21 11.15
N HIS A 232 3.30 1.06 10.14
CA HIS A 232 3.48 2.49 10.31
C HIS A 232 2.85 3.30 9.17
N TYR A 233 2.46 4.54 9.43
CA TYR A 233 1.96 5.47 8.42
C TYR A 233 2.81 6.74 8.43
N GLY A 234 3.43 7.09 7.30
CA GLY A 234 4.37 8.20 7.27
C GLY A 234 4.75 8.68 5.88
N PRO A 235 5.44 9.82 5.78
CA PRO A 235 5.91 10.38 4.51
C PRO A 235 7.06 9.55 3.95
N VAL A 236 6.98 9.28 2.66
CA VAL A 236 7.98 8.54 1.88
C VAL A 236 8.15 9.16 0.50
N LEU A 237 9.34 9.03 -0.08
CA LEU A 237 9.61 9.32 -1.48
C LEU A 237 9.42 8.04 -2.29
N VAL A 238 8.52 8.12 -3.26
CA VAL A 238 8.19 7.05 -4.19
C VAL A 238 8.79 7.39 -5.55
N GLY A 239 9.57 6.49 -6.13
CA GLY A 239 10.18 6.73 -7.44
C GLY A 239 10.78 5.47 -8.03
N HIS A 240 11.43 5.61 -9.18
CA HIS A 240 12.21 4.52 -9.75
C HIS A 240 13.70 4.75 -9.44
N GLN A 241 14.36 3.73 -8.91
CA GLN A 241 15.80 3.74 -8.61
C GLN A 241 16.44 2.47 -9.15
N GLY A 242 17.67 2.60 -9.65
CA GLY A 242 18.47 1.49 -10.13
C GLY A 242 19.40 1.90 -11.25
N HIS A 243 20.13 0.93 -11.79
CA HIS A 243 20.83 1.12 -13.06
C HIS A 243 19.78 1.35 -14.16
N PRO A 244 20.02 2.18 -15.19
CA PRO A 244 19.04 2.44 -16.26
C PRO A 244 18.50 1.18 -16.96
N SER A 245 19.33 0.14 -17.09
CA SER A 245 18.89 -1.16 -17.64
C SER A 245 18.09 -2.03 -16.66
N ARG A 246 17.98 -1.62 -15.39
CA ARG A 246 17.31 -2.32 -14.29
C ARG A 246 16.72 -1.31 -13.29
N MET A 247 15.84 -0.44 -13.77
CA MET A 247 15.08 0.47 -12.91
C MET A 247 14.04 -0.33 -12.13
N SER A 248 13.93 -0.11 -10.82
CA SER A 248 12.91 -0.71 -9.96
C SER A 248 12.14 0.37 -9.24
N PHE A 249 10.84 0.18 -9.05
CA PHE A 249 10.05 0.99 -8.13
C PHE A 249 10.68 0.88 -6.73
N THR A 250 10.78 2.00 -6.03
CA THR A 250 11.37 2.06 -4.69
C THR A 250 10.63 3.07 -3.82
N VAL A 251 10.65 2.79 -2.52
CA VAL A 251 10.14 3.69 -1.48
C VAL A 251 11.27 3.96 -0.50
N ILE A 252 11.56 5.24 -0.30
CA ILE A 252 12.66 5.70 0.55
C ILE A 252 12.13 6.73 1.54
N GLY A 253 12.56 6.66 2.79
CA GLY A 253 12.24 7.68 3.77
C GLY A 253 12.45 7.19 5.19
N ASP A 254 12.47 8.13 6.13
CA ASP A 254 12.57 7.81 7.56
C ASP A 254 11.40 6.94 8.05
N ALA A 255 10.22 7.08 7.44
CA ALA A 255 9.06 6.24 7.73
C ALA A 255 9.33 4.75 7.44
N VAL A 256 10.11 4.40 6.41
CA VAL A 256 10.50 3.01 6.11
C VAL A 256 11.37 2.43 7.22
N ASN A 257 12.33 3.22 7.71
CA ASN A 257 13.17 2.83 8.84
C ASN A 257 12.36 2.74 10.15
N THR A 258 11.39 3.64 10.34
CA THR A 258 10.48 3.58 11.49
C THR A 258 9.67 2.27 11.47
N ALA A 259 9.07 1.92 10.35
CA ALA A 259 8.26 0.72 10.20
C ALA A 259 9.06 -0.57 10.48
N SER A 260 10.27 -0.70 9.92
CA SER A 260 11.13 -1.87 10.16
C SER A 260 11.60 -1.98 11.62
N ARG A 261 11.80 -0.85 12.31
CA ARG A 261 12.14 -0.85 13.74
C ARG A 261 10.95 -1.18 14.63
N ILE A 262 9.74 -0.79 14.25
CA ILE A 262 8.52 -1.20 14.94
C ILE A 262 8.36 -2.72 14.83
N GLU A 263 8.62 -3.31 13.65
CA GLU A 263 8.66 -4.77 13.50
C GLU A 263 9.68 -5.38 14.47
N ALA A 264 10.93 -4.93 14.43
CA ALA A 264 12.00 -5.48 15.27
C ALA A 264 11.71 -5.35 16.78
N SER A 265 10.94 -4.33 17.18
CA SER A 265 10.52 -4.12 18.57
C SER A 265 9.63 -5.25 19.09
N ASN A 266 8.94 -5.97 18.21
CA ASN A 266 8.16 -7.15 18.61
C ASN A 266 9.01 -8.18 19.35
N LYS A 267 10.29 -8.35 18.96
CA LYS A 267 11.22 -9.25 19.65
C LYS A 267 11.48 -8.82 21.08
N ILE A 268 11.62 -7.52 21.32
CA ILE A 268 11.95 -6.94 22.63
C ILE A 268 10.77 -7.11 23.57
N TYR A 269 9.56 -6.83 23.08
CA TYR A 269 8.36 -6.84 23.90
C TYR A 269 7.64 -8.19 23.91
N GLY A 270 7.99 -9.14 23.05
CA GLY A 270 7.27 -10.41 22.94
C GLY A 270 5.84 -10.20 22.43
N THR A 271 5.68 -9.32 21.45
CA THR A 271 4.42 -9.06 20.73
C THR A 271 4.49 -9.71 19.34
N ARG A 272 3.35 -9.84 18.65
CA ARG A 272 3.32 -10.29 17.23
C ARG A 272 3.02 -9.16 16.26
N LEU A 273 2.22 -8.18 16.67
CA LEU A 273 1.78 -7.07 15.84
C LEU A 273 1.89 -5.76 16.62
N LEU A 274 2.72 -4.86 16.13
CA LEU A 274 2.86 -3.50 16.66
C LEU A 274 2.52 -2.46 15.59
N ALA A 275 1.79 -1.43 15.99
CA ALA A 275 1.41 -0.32 15.15
C ALA A 275 1.85 1.01 15.76
N SER A 276 2.43 1.92 14.97
CA SER A 276 2.71 3.28 15.45
C SER A 276 1.44 4.07 15.74
N GLU A 277 1.50 5.00 16.69
CA GLU A 277 0.44 6.00 16.91
C GLU A 277 0.05 6.76 15.63
N ASP A 278 1.04 7.14 14.82
CA ASP A 278 0.83 7.84 13.54
C ASP A 278 -0.13 7.08 12.59
N LEU A 279 -0.18 5.75 12.68
CA LEU A 279 -1.05 4.90 11.85
C LEU A 279 -2.43 4.71 12.46
N VAL A 280 -2.48 4.42 13.76
CA VAL A 280 -3.74 4.05 14.41
C VAL A 280 -4.55 5.23 14.90
N ALA A 281 -3.98 6.43 15.02
CA ALA A 281 -4.65 7.64 15.48
C ALA A 281 -6.10 7.83 14.95
N PRO A 282 -6.40 7.69 13.64
CA PRO A 282 -7.77 7.85 13.14
C PRO A 282 -8.74 6.73 13.54
N ILE A 283 -8.24 5.54 13.87
CA ILE A 283 -9.05 4.33 14.11
C ILE A 283 -8.90 3.76 15.53
N LEU A 284 -8.09 4.38 16.38
CA LEU A 284 -7.72 3.87 17.70
C LEU A 284 -8.93 3.48 18.58
N PRO A 285 -10.04 4.25 18.62
CA PRO A 285 -11.22 3.86 19.41
C PRO A 285 -11.88 2.55 18.96
N SER A 286 -11.68 2.15 17.70
CA SER A 286 -12.26 0.92 17.14
C SER A 286 -11.35 -0.30 17.30
N LEU A 287 -10.15 -0.16 17.85
CA LEU A 287 -9.15 -1.22 17.95
C LEU A 287 -9.10 -1.83 19.35
N GLU A 288 -8.97 -3.15 19.41
CA GLU A 288 -8.64 -3.85 20.65
C GLU A 288 -7.13 -3.77 20.87
N ILE A 289 -6.74 -3.03 21.90
CA ILE A 289 -5.34 -2.76 22.23
C ILE A 289 -4.90 -3.65 23.39
N GLY A 290 -3.79 -4.35 23.21
CA GLY A 290 -3.10 -5.07 24.28
C GLY A 290 -2.24 -4.12 25.11
N ARG A 291 -0.95 -4.02 24.74
CA ARG A 291 0.02 -3.11 25.37
C ARG A 291 0.16 -1.79 24.61
N THR A 292 0.30 -0.70 25.36
CA THR A 292 0.84 0.57 24.85
C THR A 292 2.30 0.69 25.23
N LEU A 293 3.14 0.96 24.24
CA LEU A 293 4.60 0.98 24.35
C LEU A 293 5.12 2.33 23.87
N GLU A 294 6.21 2.79 24.45
CA GLU A 294 6.84 4.04 24.07
C GLU A 294 8.36 3.86 24.15
N THR A 295 9.06 4.14 23.05
CA THR A 295 10.52 3.90 22.94
C THR A 295 11.19 4.86 21.97
N GLU A 296 12.45 5.17 22.22
CA GLU A 296 13.29 5.90 21.27
C GLU A 296 13.79 4.96 20.20
N LEU A 297 13.38 5.21 18.95
CA LEU A 297 13.90 4.47 17.81
C LEU A 297 15.22 5.12 17.36
N ARG A 298 16.29 4.32 17.36
CA ARG A 298 17.63 4.77 16.94
C ARG A 298 17.58 5.48 15.58
N GLY A 299 18.03 6.73 15.53
CA GLY A 299 18.07 7.54 14.31
C GLY A 299 16.87 8.45 14.09
N ARG A 300 15.86 8.43 14.98
CA ARG A 300 14.78 9.41 15.02
C ARG A 300 14.92 10.29 16.26
N SER A 301 14.63 11.58 16.11
CA SER A 301 14.51 12.50 17.24
C SER A 301 13.12 12.32 17.87
N GLY A 302 13.09 11.97 19.15
CA GLY A 302 11.86 11.80 19.91
C GLY A 302 11.39 10.35 20.05
N SER A 303 10.53 10.15 21.05
CA SER A 303 9.94 8.85 21.37
C SER A 303 8.82 8.48 20.38
N VAL A 304 8.74 7.21 20.02
CA VAL A 304 7.66 6.66 19.20
C VAL A 304 6.74 5.85 20.08
N ARG A 305 5.47 6.26 20.14
CA ARG A 305 4.41 5.49 20.77
C ARG A 305 3.87 4.43 19.81
N MET A 306 3.69 3.23 20.33
CA MET A 306 3.25 2.05 19.61
C MET A 306 2.16 1.32 20.40
N TYR A 307 1.31 0.61 19.68
CA TYR A 307 0.20 -0.14 20.22
C TYR A 307 0.29 -1.59 19.74
N GLU A 308 0.16 -2.54 20.65
CA GLU A 308 -0.08 -3.94 20.31
C GLU A 308 -1.54 -4.11 19.90
N ILE A 309 -1.74 -4.52 18.65
CA ILE A 309 -3.09 -4.65 18.07
C ILE A 309 -3.52 -6.10 18.18
N LEU A 310 -4.59 -6.35 18.93
CA LEU A 310 -5.16 -7.68 19.15
C LEU A 310 -6.35 -7.95 18.22
N GLY A 311 -7.07 -6.90 17.82
CA GLY A 311 -8.28 -7.02 17.03
C GLY A 311 -9.00 -5.69 16.86
N TYR A 312 -10.31 -5.77 16.59
CA TYR A 312 -11.23 -4.64 16.53
C TYR A 312 -12.24 -4.73 17.68
N LEU A 313 -12.44 -3.63 18.42
CA LEU A 313 -13.52 -3.49 19.41
C LEU A 313 -14.88 -3.38 18.72
N ASP A 314 -14.95 -2.53 17.71
CA ASP A 314 -16.11 -2.38 16.84
C ASP A 314 -15.87 -3.20 15.59
N SER A 315 -16.74 -4.17 15.35
CA SER A 315 -16.49 -5.18 14.34
C SER A 315 -16.57 -4.59 12.92
N ASP A 316 -15.40 -4.23 12.38
CA ASP A 316 -15.20 -3.83 11.00
C ASP A 316 -15.84 -4.91 10.09
N PRO A 317 -16.88 -4.58 9.30
CA PRO A 317 -17.64 -5.59 8.58
C PRO A 317 -16.79 -6.36 7.57
N LEU A 318 -15.83 -5.69 6.93
CA LEU A 318 -14.92 -6.33 5.98
C LEU A 318 -13.96 -7.27 6.70
N TYR A 319 -13.41 -6.86 7.85
CA TYR A 319 -12.61 -7.75 8.69
C TYR A 319 -13.40 -8.99 9.10
N LEU A 320 -14.64 -8.84 9.58
CA LEU A 320 -15.47 -9.95 10.00
C LEU A 320 -15.74 -10.93 8.87
N VAL A 321 -16.16 -10.43 7.70
CA VAL A 321 -16.46 -11.30 6.56
C VAL A 321 -15.21 -12.01 6.07
N GLN A 322 -14.09 -11.29 5.93
CA GLN A 322 -12.83 -11.88 5.49
C GLN A 322 -12.28 -12.91 6.47
N SER A 323 -12.19 -12.56 7.75
CA SER A 323 -11.65 -13.44 8.80
C SER A 323 -12.52 -14.68 9.02
N THR A 324 -13.84 -14.54 9.02
CA THR A 324 -14.72 -15.71 9.18
C THR A 324 -14.78 -16.58 7.94
N PHE A 325 -14.63 -16.02 6.73
CA PHE A 325 -14.49 -16.83 5.52
C PHE A 325 -13.21 -17.70 5.54
N GLU A 326 -12.11 -17.20 6.10
CA GLU A 326 -10.86 -17.96 6.25
C GLU A 326 -11.05 -19.20 7.13
N LEU A 327 -11.89 -19.13 8.16
CA LEU A 327 -12.25 -20.27 9.00
C LEU A 327 -13.00 -21.37 8.24
N LEU A 328 -13.62 -21.04 7.10
CA LEU A 328 -14.35 -22.00 6.26
C LEU A 328 -13.44 -22.72 5.27
N ALA A 329 -12.29 -22.14 4.91
CA ALA A 329 -11.41 -22.68 3.87
C ALA A 329 -11.02 -24.16 4.09
N PRO A 330 -10.68 -24.63 5.31
CA PRO A 330 -10.37 -26.05 5.54
C PRO A 330 -11.57 -27.00 5.36
N LYS A 331 -12.79 -26.49 5.43
CA LYS A 331 -14.06 -27.25 5.34
C LYS A 331 -14.94 -26.78 4.19
N ALA A 332 -14.32 -26.21 3.16
CA ALA A 332 -15.01 -25.60 2.03
C ALA A 332 -15.97 -26.55 1.29
N ASP A 333 -15.60 -27.83 1.12
CA ASP A 333 -16.48 -28.79 0.44
C ASP A 333 -17.70 -29.14 1.29
N ALA A 334 -17.51 -29.37 2.60
CA ALA A 334 -18.61 -29.59 3.54
C ALA A 334 -19.57 -28.38 3.59
N PHE A 335 -19.00 -27.17 3.69
CA PHE A 335 -19.75 -25.92 3.58
C PHE A 335 -20.61 -25.82 2.33
N ALA A 336 -20.06 -26.20 1.18
CA ALA A 336 -20.80 -26.18 -0.07
C ALA A 336 -21.87 -27.29 -0.14
N ILE A 337 -21.64 -28.46 0.47
CA ILE A 337 -22.65 -29.51 0.59
C ILE A 337 -23.85 -28.98 1.38
N ASP A 338 -23.62 -28.48 2.60
CA ASP A 338 -24.66 -27.98 3.48
C ASP A 338 -25.44 -26.80 2.86
N PHE A 339 -24.77 -25.95 2.07
CA PHE A 339 -25.43 -24.92 1.27
C PHE A 339 -26.45 -25.53 0.28
N TYR A 340 -26.03 -26.47 -0.57
CA TYR A 340 -26.93 -27.03 -1.59
C TYR A 340 -28.04 -27.89 -0.98
N GLU A 341 -27.72 -28.71 0.02
CA GLU A 341 -28.71 -29.52 0.72
C GLU A 341 -29.79 -28.66 1.38
N HIS A 342 -29.40 -27.58 2.06
CA HIS A 342 -30.35 -26.66 2.67
C HIS A 342 -31.19 -25.91 1.61
N MET A 343 -30.58 -25.47 0.52
CA MET A 343 -31.30 -24.79 -0.57
C MET A 343 -32.36 -25.70 -1.19
N PHE A 344 -32.04 -26.96 -1.47
CA PHE A 344 -32.99 -27.93 -2.01
C PHE A 344 -34.04 -28.36 -0.99
N ALA A 345 -33.71 -28.42 0.30
CA ALA A 345 -34.68 -28.64 1.36
C ALA A 345 -35.70 -27.49 1.46
N LEU A 346 -35.25 -26.23 1.31
CA LEU A 346 -36.13 -25.06 1.29
C LEU A 346 -37.01 -25.01 0.05
N LYS A 347 -36.46 -25.38 -1.12
CA LYS A 347 -37.17 -25.32 -2.41
C LYS A 347 -36.72 -26.47 -3.33
N PRO A 348 -37.37 -27.64 -3.24
CA PRO A 348 -37.02 -28.82 -4.06
C PRO A 348 -37.14 -28.57 -5.57
N GLU A 349 -38.01 -27.65 -6.00
CA GLU A 349 -38.16 -27.24 -7.40
C GLU A 349 -36.89 -26.64 -8.02
N LEU A 350 -35.90 -26.25 -7.21
CA LEU A 350 -34.61 -25.76 -7.69
C LEU A 350 -33.68 -26.88 -8.17
N GLU A 351 -33.80 -28.10 -7.62
CA GLU A 351 -32.88 -29.21 -7.89
C GLU A 351 -32.73 -29.54 -9.39
N PRO A 352 -33.81 -29.56 -10.21
CA PRO A 352 -33.71 -29.79 -11.65
C PRO A 352 -32.84 -28.75 -12.40
N LEU A 353 -32.62 -27.55 -11.84
CA LEU A 353 -31.76 -26.53 -12.46
C LEU A 353 -30.26 -26.89 -12.38
N PHE A 354 -29.87 -27.82 -11.50
CA PHE A 354 -28.48 -28.16 -11.21
C PHE A 354 -28.00 -29.46 -11.85
N VAL A 355 -28.88 -30.22 -12.52
CA VAL A 355 -28.56 -31.55 -13.09
C VAL A 355 -27.59 -31.52 -14.28
N ARG A 356 -27.35 -30.34 -14.88
CA ARG A 356 -26.50 -30.18 -16.07
C ARG A 356 -24.99 -30.20 -15.75
N VAL A 357 -24.62 -30.00 -14.49
CA VAL A 357 -23.22 -29.93 -14.04
C VAL A 357 -23.07 -30.85 -12.83
N GLU A 358 -21.99 -31.61 -12.77
CA GLU A 358 -21.70 -32.47 -11.61
C GLU A 358 -21.65 -31.62 -10.32
N MET A 359 -22.31 -32.08 -9.26
CA MET A 359 -22.40 -31.35 -7.99
C MET A 359 -21.02 -31.01 -7.41
N LYS A 360 -20.03 -31.88 -7.55
CA LYS A 360 -18.65 -31.60 -7.14
C LYS A 360 -18.09 -30.34 -7.81
N THR A 361 -18.34 -30.19 -9.12
CA THR A 361 -17.92 -29.01 -9.87
C THR A 361 -18.67 -27.76 -9.41
N MET A 362 -19.99 -27.87 -9.18
CA MET A 362 -20.81 -26.76 -8.68
C MET A 362 -20.33 -26.26 -7.31
N ARG A 363 -20.02 -27.17 -6.38
CA ARG A 363 -19.47 -26.83 -5.06
C ARG A 363 -18.16 -26.06 -5.15
N ILE A 364 -17.24 -26.49 -6.02
CA ILE A 364 -15.98 -25.78 -6.26
C ILE A 364 -16.24 -24.37 -6.83
N MET A 365 -17.16 -24.25 -7.79
CA MET A 365 -17.51 -22.96 -8.38
C MET A 365 -18.13 -22.00 -7.36
N LEU A 366 -19.02 -22.49 -6.48
CA LEU A 366 -19.64 -21.71 -5.42
C LEU A 366 -18.59 -21.13 -4.48
N VAL A 367 -17.75 -21.97 -3.88
CA VAL A 367 -16.72 -21.53 -2.92
C VAL A 367 -15.76 -20.55 -3.60
N ARG A 368 -15.33 -20.84 -4.83
CA ARG A 368 -14.44 -19.94 -5.59
C ARG A 368 -15.09 -18.58 -5.82
N MET A 369 -16.38 -18.55 -6.13
CA MET A 369 -17.10 -17.31 -6.37
C MET A 369 -17.27 -16.48 -5.09
N ILE A 370 -17.59 -17.12 -3.96
CA ILE A 370 -17.61 -16.46 -2.65
C ILE A 370 -16.22 -15.92 -2.31
N ALA A 371 -15.17 -16.73 -2.48
CA ALA A 371 -13.79 -16.31 -2.23
C ALA A 371 -13.38 -15.08 -3.05
N LEU A 372 -13.67 -15.07 -4.34
CA LEU A 372 -13.41 -13.93 -5.22
C LEU A 372 -14.12 -12.66 -4.74
N THR A 373 -15.37 -12.79 -4.27
CA THR A 373 -16.10 -11.64 -3.74
C THR A 373 -15.50 -11.14 -2.43
N VAL A 374 -15.27 -12.05 -1.46
CA VAL A 374 -14.68 -11.72 -0.16
C VAL A 374 -13.32 -11.04 -0.32
N GLN A 375 -12.50 -11.55 -1.25
CA GLN A 375 -11.23 -10.94 -1.63
C GLN A 375 -11.42 -9.56 -2.26
N GLY A 376 -12.48 -9.36 -3.06
CA GLY A 376 -12.79 -8.11 -3.75
C GLY A 376 -13.59 -7.07 -2.95
N LEU A 377 -14.02 -7.34 -1.71
CA LEU A 377 -14.88 -6.43 -0.93
C LEU A 377 -14.29 -5.03 -0.72
N HIS A 378 -12.97 -4.97 -0.63
CA HIS A 378 -12.21 -3.74 -0.53
C HIS A 378 -12.30 -2.85 -1.79
N ASN A 379 -12.76 -3.39 -2.93
CA ASN A 379 -12.97 -2.68 -4.20
C ASN A 379 -14.22 -3.18 -4.93
N LEU A 380 -15.40 -2.90 -4.37
CA LEU A 380 -16.66 -3.30 -5.00
C LEU A 380 -16.78 -2.91 -6.49
N PRO A 381 -16.34 -1.71 -6.94
CA PRO A 381 -16.35 -1.36 -8.35
C PRO A 381 -15.58 -2.33 -9.26
N SER A 382 -14.47 -2.92 -8.79
CA SER A 382 -13.67 -3.82 -9.64
C SER A 382 -14.24 -5.23 -9.78
N ILE A 383 -15.14 -5.67 -8.88
CA ILE A 383 -15.79 -6.99 -8.96
C ILE A 383 -17.24 -6.92 -9.48
N THR A 384 -17.81 -5.72 -9.55
CA THR A 384 -19.18 -5.49 -10.03
C THR A 384 -19.41 -6.00 -11.46
N PRO A 385 -18.49 -5.80 -12.43
CA PRO A 385 -18.66 -6.34 -13.80
C PRO A 385 -18.79 -7.86 -13.82
N GLU A 386 -17.96 -8.57 -13.07
CA GLU A 386 -17.96 -10.03 -12.98
C GLU A 386 -19.25 -10.54 -12.32
N LEU A 387 -19.72 -9.88 -11.27
CA LEU A 387 -21.00 -10.17 -10.62
C LEU A 387 -22.18 -9.97 -11.58
N ARG A 388 -22.16 -8.91 -12.39
CA ARG A 388 -23.19 -8.67 -13.42
C ARG A 388 -23.16 -9.73 -14.51
N MET A 389 -21.98 -10.08 -15.03
CA MET A 389 -21.84 -11.15 -16.02
C MET A 389 -22.31 -12.51 -15.46
N LEU A 390 -22.05 -12.77 -14.17
CA LEU A 390 -22.58 -13.94 -13.50
C LEU A 390 -24.11 -13.90 -13.46
N GLY A 391 -24.71 -12.77 -13.08
CA GLY A 391 -26.16 -12.55 -13.10
C GLY A 391 -26.79 -12.76 -14.48
N GLN A 392 -26.19 -12.22 -15.54
CA GLN A 392 -26.62 -12.42 -16.93
C GLN A 392 -26.68 -13.91 -17.30
N ARG A 393 -25.66 -14.68 -16.91
CA ARG A 393 -25.65 -16.14 -17.15
C ARG A 393 -26.76 -16.87 -16.40
N HIS A 394 -27.09 -16.43 -15.18
CA HIS A 394 -28.17 -17.03 -14.39
C HIS A 394 -29.54 -16.86 -15.06
N ALA A 395 -29.78 -15.77 -15.79
CA ALA A 395 -30.99 -15.60 -16.59
C ALA A 395 -31.14 -16.72 -17.64
N GLY A 396 -30.05 -17.19 -18.23
CA GLY A 396 -30.04 -18.31 -19.18
C GLY A 396 -30.19 -19.71 -18.56
N TYR A 397 -30.17 -19.82 -17.23
CA TYR A 397 -30.26 -21.09 -16.51
C TYR A 397 -31.65 -21.42 -15.99
N GLY A 398 -32.66 -20.57 -16.24
CA GLY A 398 -34.02 -20.76 -15.72
C GLY A 398 -34.19 -20.30 -14.27
N VAL A 399 -33.22 -19.56 -13.73
CA VAL A 399 -33.29 -18.93 -12.41
C VAL A 399 -34.28 -17.76 -12.45
N ARG A 400 -35.01 -17.53 -11.35
CA ARG A 400 -35.92 -16.39 -11.13
C ARG A 400 -35.37 -15.47 -10.04
N GLU A 401 -35.81 -14.22 -10.01
CA GLU A 401 -35.38 -13.25 -8.99
C GLU A 401 -35.63 -13.74 -7.55
N GLU A 402 -36.78 -14.39 -7.29
CA GLU A 402 -37.09 -14.99 -5.98
C GLU A 402 -36.11 -16.12 -5.57
N HIS A 403 -35.39 -16.73 -6.51
CA HIS A 403 -34.45 -17.82 -6.20
C HIS A 403 -33.22 -17.33 -5.44
N PHE A 404 -32.89 -16.04 -5.55
CA PHE A 404 -31.77 -15.43 -4.82
C PHE A 404 -32.00 -15.40 -3.31
N ASP A 405 -33.25 -15.32 -2.86
CA ASP A 405 -33.60 -15.28 -1.44
C ASP A 405 -33.37 -16.65 -0.78
N TYR A 406 -33.62 -17.74 -1.51
CA TYR A 406 -33.30 -19.10 -1.03
C TYR A 406 -31.79 -19.34 -1.00
N ALA A 407 -31.04 -18.79 -1.95
CA ALA A 407 -29.58 -18.83 -1.92
C ALA A 407 -29.02 -18.04 -0.71
N GLU A 408 -29.61 -16.89 -0.36
CA GLU A 408 -29.25 -16.15 0.85
C GLU A 408 -29.49 -16.98 2.11
N ALA A 409 -30.69 -17.54 2.25
CA ALA A 409 -31.07 -18.35 3.41
C ALA A 409 -30.15 -19.57 3.56
N ALA A 410 -29.86 -20.27 2.47
CA ALA A 410 -28.93 -21.39 2.45
C ALA A 410 -27.50 -20.99 2.81
N LEU A 411 -27.02 -19.84 2.33
CA LEU A 411 -25.70 -19.32 2.67
C LEU A 411 -25.59 -19.02 4.17
N LEU A 412 -26.56 -18.31 4.73
CA LEU A 412 -26.58 -17.97 6.16
C LEU A 412 -26.72 -19.22 7.05
N HIS A 413 -27.49 -20.23 6.60
CA HIS A 413 -27.58 -21.51 7.29
C HIS A 413 -26.23 -22.24 7.32
N ALA A 414 -25.58 -22.39 6.17
CA ALA A 414 -24.26 -23.03 6.08
C ALA A 414 -23.21 -22.25 6.90
N LEU A 415 -23.22 -20.92 6.85
CA LEU A 415 -22.35 -20.09 7.68
C LEU A 415 -22.57 -20.35 9.17
N ALA A 416 -23.81 -20.37 9.64
CA ALA A 416 -24.12 -20.64 11.05
C ALA A 416 -23.64 -22.03 11.49
N LEU A 417 -23.89 -23.04 10.66
CA LEU A 417 -23.50 -24.42 10.95
C LEU A 417 -21.98 -24.58 11.06
N HIS A 418 -21.24 -24.00 10.11
CA HIS A 418 -19.80 -24.19 10.06
C HIS A 418 -19.02 -23.23 10.96
N LEU A 419 -19.48 -22.00 11.16
CA LEU A 419 -18.79 -21.05 12.04
C LEU A 419 -19.08 -21.31 13.53
N GLY A 420 -20.21 -21.94 13.85
CA GLY A 420 -20.58 -22.26 15.24
C GLY A 420 -20.60 -21.00 16.11
N GLU A 421 -19.84 -21.03 17.21
CA GLU A 421 -19.74 -19.89 18.15
C GLU A 421 -19.18 -18.61 17.52
N ALA A 422 -18.41 -18.72 16.44
CA ALA A 422 -17.91 -17.56 15.70
C ALA A 422 -19.01 -16.84 14.89
N PHE A 423 -20.20 -17.44 14.70
CA PHE A 423 -21.33 -16.82 14.01
C PHE A 423 -22.14 -15.90 14.93
N ILE A 424 -21.46 -14.95 15.58
CA ILE A 424 -22.09 -13.95 16.44
C ILE A 424 -23.02 -13.02 15.62
N PRO A 425 -23.99 -12.33 16.26
CA PRO A 425 -24.95 -11.47 15.56
C PRO A 425 -24.31 -10.48 14.58
N ARG A 426 -23.17 -9.89 14.98
CA ARG A 426 -22.46 -8.92 14.16
C ARG A 426 -21.78 -9.53 12.92
N VAL A 427 -21.33 -10.78 13.00
CA VAL A 427 -20.83 -11.55 11.85
C VAL A 427 -21.97 -11.82 10.88
N ARG A 428 -23.13 -12.25 11.39
CA ARG A 428 -24.33 -12.46 10.56
C ARG A 428 -24.73 -11.18 9.82
N GLU A 429 -24.82 -10.04 10.53
CA GLU A 429 -25.13 -8.74 9.93
C GLU A 429 -24.15 -8.38 8.81
N SER A 430 -22.84 -8.53 9.05
CA SER A 430 -21.80 -8.20 8.07
C SER A 430 -21.89 -9.07 6.81
N TRP A 431 -22.19 -10.37 6.96
CA TRP A 431 -22.41 -11.28 5.83
C TRP A 431 -23.69 -10.94 5.06
N CYS A 432 -24.76 -10.55 5.74
CA CYS A 432 -25.98 -10.07 5.07
C CYS A 432 -25.72 -8.81 4.23
N GLU A 433 -24.95 -7.85 4.76
CA GLU A 433 -24.58 -6.64 4.00
C GLU A 433 -23.80 -6.97 2.72
N VAL A 434 -22.82 -7.88 2.83
CA VAL A 434 -22.05 -8.35 1.68
C VAL A 434 -22.93 -9.07 0.67
N PHE A 435 -23.81 -9.96 1.13
CA PHE A 435 -24.72 -10.66 0.24
C PHE A 435 -25.69 -9.70 -0.46
N ALA A 436 -26.18 -8.67 0.23
CA ALA A 436 -27.04 -7.66 -0.37
C ALA A 436 -26.34 -6.91 -1.54
N ILE A 437 -25.04 -6.66 -1.43
CA ILE A 437 -24.23 -6.07 -2.52
C ILE A 437 -24.10 -7.04 -3.70
N ILE A 438 -23.82 -8.32 -3.43
CA ILE A 438 -23.75 -9.38 -4.43
C ILE A 438 -25.08 -9.52 -5.15
N ARG A 439 -26.17 -9.72 -4.40
CA ARG A 439 -27.54 -9.86 -4.90
C ARG A 439 -27.90 -8.67 -5.79
N ARG A 440 -27.69 -7.43 -5.34
CA ARG A 440 -27.98 -6.23 -6.13
C ARG A 440 -27.20 -6.21 -7.46
N SER A 441 -25.93 -6.57 -7.43
CA SER A 441 -25.07 -6.58 -8.62
C SER A 441 -25.46 -7.68 -9.60
N MET A 442 -25.77 -8.88 -9.08
CA MET A 442 -26.24 -10.00 -9.89
C MET A 442 -27.62 -9.73 -10.49
N LEU A 443 -28.57 -9.17 -9.73
CA LEU A 443 -29.90 -8.83 -10.23
C LEU A 443 -29.85 -7.76 -11.33
N ALA A 444 -28.97 -6.76 -11.20
CA ALA A 444 -28.75 -5.78 -12.26
C ALA A 444 -28.26 -6.43 -13.57
N GLY A 445 -27.36 -7.42 -13.49
CA GLY A 445 -26.94 -8.20 -14.65
C GLY A 445 -28.04 -9.16 -15.16
N PHE A 446 -28.78 -9.77 -14.25
CA PHE A 446 -29.88 -10.69 -14.56
C PHE A 446 -30.96 -10.01 -15.40
N ALA A 447 -31.40 -8.81 -15.04
CA ALA A 447 -32.37 -8.04 -15.80
C ALA A 447 -31.91 -7.80 -17.25
N GLN A 448 -30.65 -7.42 -17.44
CA GLN A 448 -30.06 -7.21 -18.77
C GLN A 448 -29.96 -8.52 -19.58
N GLY A 449 -29.67 -9.65 -18.91
CA GLY A 449 -29.64 -10.97 -19.55
C GLY A 449 -31.02 -11.47 -19.96
N ALA A 450 -32.04 -11.20 -19.13
CA ALA A 450 -33.43 -11.58 -19.39
C ALA A 450 -34.04 -10.79 -20.55
N GLU A 451 -33.74 -9.48 -20.67
CA GLU A 451 -34.15 -8.65 -21.81
C GLU A 451 -33.59 -9.19 -23.14
N ASN A 452 -32.32 -9.60 -23.16
CA ASN A 452 -31.67 -10.15 -24.37
C ASN A 452 -32.16 -11.56 -24.76
N ALA A 453 -32.83 -12.27 -23.84
CA ALA A 453 -33.36 -13.61 -24.07
C ALA A 453 -34.84 -13.60 -24.52
N MET A 454 -35.51 -12.45 -24.52
CA MET A 454 -36.85 -12.32 -25.08
C MET A 454 -36.77 -12.34 -26.62
N PRO A 455 -37.52 -13.21 -27.32
CA PRO A 455 -37.55 -13.20 -28.77
C PRO A 455 -38.21 -11.90 -29.26
N HIS A 456 -37.55 -11.21 -30.18
CA HIS A 456 -38.15 -10.12 -30.96
C HIS A 456 -39.24 -10.61 -31.91
#